data_AF-A0A9Q0GLJ5-F1
#
_entry.id   AF-A0A9Q0GLJ5-F1
#
_cell.length_a   1.000
_cell.length_b   1.000
_cell.length_c   1.000
_cell.angle_alpha   90.00
_cell.angle_beta   90.00
_cell.angle_gamma   90.00
#
_symmetry.space_group_name_H-M   'P 1'
#
loop_
_entity.id
_entity.type
_entity.pdbx_description
1 polymer ?
#
loop_
_entity_poly.entity_id
_entity_poly.type
_entity_poly.pdbx_seq_one_letter_code
_entity_poly.pdbx_strand_id
1 'polypeptide(L)'
;MRRNNLSEFLVFFVSLLLLCLASFPSLSHSLVDTDFDASLVLNATDSNSSRLRSREDSFAGMIDRALEKEFPDTEQSGDTDSGSFNNSVNEQQAVLETVARVKPKKNETKEEKSFQLHDVFNLDNENRAEDMPTLIDRKDNVFIISNPKSKYPVLQLDLRLISDLVVVIVSATCGGIAFACAGQPVITGYLLAGSLIGPGGLSFVSELVQVETVAQFGVIFLLFALGLEFSVTKLRVVRAVAVLGGLLQIFLFICLCGITASLCGGKPSEGVFVGVLLSMSSTAVVLKFLMERNSINALHGQVTVGTLILQDCAVGLLFALLPVLGGTSGILQGVMSMTKSLVLLITFLAILSILSRTCVPWFLKLMISLSSQTNELYQLASVAFCLVVAWCSDKLGLSLELGSFAAGVMISTTDLAQHTLEQVEPIRNFFAALFLASIGMLIHVHFLWNHVDILLAAVILVIVIKTLVIAVVVKGFGYGNKTSVLVGMSLAQIGEFSFVLLSRASNLHLVEGKLYLLLLGTTALSLVTTPLLFKLIPAVVHLGVLLRWFSSDSSQGEIGFKGESLRADTAKRITLMVQGSRNS
;
A
#
# COMPACT_ATOMS: atom_id res chain seq x y z
N MET A 1 38.85 0.30 -4.27
CA MET A 1 38.15 -0.55 -5.27
C MET A 1 36.61 -0.52 -5.14
N ARG A 2 36.01 0.49 -4.47
CA ARG A 2 34.55 0.58 -4.12
C ARG A 2 33.77 1.68 -4.88
N ARG A 3 34.42 2.43 -5.77
CA ARG A 3 33.92 3.72 -6.30
C ARG A 3 33.04 3.61 -7.56
N ASN A 4 33.07 2.47 -8.27
CA ASN A 4 32.40 2.34 -9.58
C ASN A 4 30.92 1.92 -9.50
N ASN A 5 30.51 1.15 -8.49
CA ASN A 5 29.11 0.71 -8.36
C ASN A 5 28.16 1.89 -8.14
N LEU A 6 28.62 2.94 -7.45
CA LEU A 6 27.82 4.15 -7.24
C LEU A 6 27.64 4.93 -8.54
N SER A 7 28.71 5.13 -9.32
CA SER A 7 28.63 5.85 -10.61
C SER A 7 27.79 5.10 -11.64
N GLU A 8 27.89 3.77 -11.69
CA GLU A 8 27.09 2.94 -12.60
C GLU A 8 25.61 2.97 -12.21
N PHE A 9 25.29 2.85 -10.91
CA PHE A 9 23.92 3.01 -10.43
C PHE A 9 23.36 4.41 -10.69
N LEU A 10 24.20 5.45 -10.57
CA LEU A 10 23.80 6.84 -10.80
C LEU A 10 23.45 7.08 -12.28
N VAL A 11 24.30 6.60 -13.19
CA VAL A 11 24.07 6.65 -14.64
C VAL A 11 22.85 5.81 -15.02
N PHE A 12 22.66 4.66 -14.37
CA PHE A 12 21.52 3.77 -14.53
C PHE A 12 20.20 4.43 -14.11
N PHE A 13 20.16 5.09 -12.95
CA PHE A 13 18.97 5.81 -12.48
C PHE A 13 18.59 6.93 -13.44
N VAL A 14 19.58 7.72 -13.89
CA VAL A 14 19.37 8.81 -14.86
C VAL A 14 18.91 8.28 -16.23
N SER A 15 19.46 7.15 -16.69
CA SER A 15 19.10 6.55 -17.97
C SER A 15 17.69 5.94 -17.97
N LEU A 16 17.30 5.22 -16.90
CA LEU A 16 15.94 4.69 -16.73
C LEU A 16 14.90 5.83 -16.68
N LEU A 17 15.25 6.92 -16.00
CA LEU A 17 14.42 8.10 -15.89
C LEU A 17 14.21 8.83 -17.23
N LEU A 18 15.27 8.93 -18.03
CA LEU A 18 15.21 9.45 -19.41
C LEU A 18 14.40 8.53 -20.33
N LEU A 19 14.47 7.20 -20.14
CA LEU A 19 13.69 6.23 -20.91
C LEU A 19 12.19 6.32 -20.60
N CYS A 20 11.83 6.55 -19.34
CA CYS A 20 10.44 6.83 -18.93
C CYS A 20 9.92 8.14 -19.56
N LEU A 21 10.78 9.14 -19.76
CA LEU A 21 10.43 10.38 -20.46
C LEU A 21 10.34 10.20 -22.00
N ALA A 22 11.08 9.26 -22.58
CA ALA A 22 11.11 9.01 -24.02
C ALA A 22 9.98 8.10 -24.55
N SER A 23 9.27 7.38 -23.68
CA SER A 23 8.27 6.38 -24.07
C SER A 23 6.86 6.95 -24.36
N PHE A 24 6.72 8.27 -24.54
CA PHE A 24 5.44 8.92 -24.83
C PHE A 24 5.16 9.07 -26.34
N PRO A 25 4.09 8.46 -26.90
CA PRO A 25 3.69 8.74 -28.26
C PRO A 25 3.01 10.12 -28.35
N SER A 26 3.45 10.90 -29.34
CA SER A 26 2.77 12.04 -29.91
C SER A 26 1.78 11.59 -31.01
N LEU A 27 0.51 11.99 -30.94
CA LEU A 27 -0.50 12.13 -32.03
C LEU A 27 -1.90 12.09 -31.38
N SER A 28 -3.01 12.63 -31.90
CA SER A 28 -3.39 13.75 -32.76
C SER A 28 -4.92 13.68 -32.89
N HIS A 29 -5.58 14.82 -33.02
CA HIS A 29 -7.02 15.01 -33.23
C HIS A 29 -7.70 14.09 -34.27
N SER A 30 -8.96 13.71 -34.01
CA SER A 30 -10.08 13.87 -34.96
C SER A 30 -11.45 13.72 -34.27
N LEU A 31 -12.38 14.57 -34.70
CA LEU A 31 -13.77 14.80 -34.23
C LEU A 31 -14.79 13.92 -34.97
N VAL A 32 -15.88 13.58 -34.26
CA VAL A 32 -17.33 13.65 -34.59
C VAL A 32 -17.92 12.85 -35.78
N ASP A 33 -18.98 12.07 -35.49
CA ASP A 33 -20.34 12.12 -36.08
C ASP A 33 -21.24 11.04 -35.39
N THR A 34 -22.28 11.41 -34.61
CA THR A 34 -23.73 11.62 -34.89
C THR A 34 -24.62 10.37 -35.02
N ASP A 35 -25.57 10.30 -34.07
CA ASP A 35 -26.99 9.86 -34.09
C ASP A 35 -27.46 8.58 -34.80
N PHE A 36 -28.30 7.81 -34.09
CA PHE A 36 -29.62 7.40 -34.61
C PHE A 36 -30.58 6.97 -33.47
N ASP A 37 -31.73 7.63 -33.40
CA ASP A 37 -32.94 7.24 -32.66
C ASP A 37 -33.62 6.02 -33.30
N ALA A 38 -34.29 5.19 -32.50
CA ALA A 38 -35.62 4.65 -32.84
C ALA A 38 -36.27 3.89 -31.66
N SER A 39 -37.35 4.47 -31.18
CA SER A 39 -38.41 3.85 -30.36
C SER A 39 -39.12 2.70 -31.09
N LEU A 40 -39.51 1.65 -30.35
CA LEU A 40 -40.73 0.88 -30.65
C LEU A 40 -41.37 0.36 -29.35
N VAL A 41 -42.62 0.76 -29.15
CA VAL A 41 -43.56 0.29 -28.13
C VAL A 41 -44.40 -0.84 -28.73
N LEU A 42 -44.68 -1.90 -27.97
CA LEU A 42 -45.94 -2.65 -28.09
C LEU A 42 -46.29 -3.38 -26.79
N ASN A 43 -47.54 -3.13 -26.37
CA ASN A 43 -48.28 -3.66 -25.23
C ASN A 43 -48.42 -5.19 -25.22
N ALA A 44 -48.51 -5.77 -24.01
CA ALA A 44 -49.71 -6.50 -23.56
C ALA A 44 -49.65 -6.81 -22.05
N THR A 45 -50.73 -6.39 -21.36
CA THR A 45 -51.37 -6.91 -20.14
C THR A 45 -51.41 -8.46 -20.10
N ASP A 46 -51.48 -9.20 -18.99
CA ASP A 46 -52.30 -8.98 -17.78
C ASP A 46 -51.99 -10.03 -16.68
N SER A 47 -52.50 -9.75 -15.49
CA SER A 47 -52.90 -10.67 -14.41
C SER A 47 -51.89 -11.13 -13.33
N ASN A 48 -52.36 -10.89 -12.12
CA ASN A 48 -51.78 -11.08 -10.80
C ASN A 48 -52.34 -12.38 -10.20
N SER A 49 -51.55 -13.21 -9.51
CA SER A 49 -52.02 -13.88 -8.28
C SER A 49 -50.89 -14.58 -7.52
N SER A 50 -50.84 -14.24 -6.24
CA SER A 50 -50.08 -14.88 -5.16
C SER A 50 -50.57 -16.29 -4.85
N ARG A 51 -49.66 -17.24 -4.55
CA ARG A 51 -49.92 -18.35 -3.62
C ARG A 51 -48.61 -18.97 -3.08
N LEU A 52 -48.54 -19.08 -1.75
CA LEU A 52 -47.55 -19.85 -0.99
C LEU A 52 -47.46 -21.31 -1.50
N ARG A 53 -46.26 -21.87 -1.60
CA ARG A 53 -46.02 -23.33 -1.61
C ARG A 53 -44.77 -23.72 -0.82
N SER A 54 -44.88 -24.88 -0.20
CA SER A 54 -44.07 -25.50 0.86
C SER A 54 -42.62 -25.80 0.47
N ARG A 55 -41.77 -25.84 1.50
CA ARG A 55 -40.32 -26.13 1.48
C ARG A 55 -40.04 -27.63 1.24
N GLU A 56 -40.64 -28.22 0.21
CA GLU A 56 -40.42 -29.62 -0.19
C GLU A 56 -40.01 -29.78 -1.66
N ASP A 57 -40.11 -28.69 -2.46
CA ASP A 57 -39.70 -28.65 -3.88
C ASP A 57 -38.49 -27.72 -4.12
N SER A 58 -37.59 -27.60 -3.13
CA SER A 58 -36.32 -26.89 -3.33
C SER A 58 -35.29 -27.81 -3.98
N PHE A 59 -34.56 -27.29 -4.96
CA PHE A 59 -33.44 -27.96 -5.65
C PHE A 59 -32.47 -28.67 -4.68
N ALA A 60 -32.25 -28.09 -3.49
CA ALA A 60 -31.45 -28.69 -2.43
C ALA A 60 -32.00 -30.05 -1.95
N GLY A 61 -33.32 -30.19 -1.76
CA GLY A 61 -33.94 -31.45 -1.33
C GLY A 61 -34.06 -32.49 -2.45
N MET A 62 -33.92 -32.10 -3.72
CA MET A 62 -33.73 -33.05 -4.82
C MET A 62 -32.29 -33.57 -4.86
N ILE A 63 -31.31 -32.71 -4.57
CA ILE A 63 -29.89 -33.10 -4.49
C ILE A 63 -29.65 -34.03 -3.30
N ASP A 64 -30.20 -33.72 -2.11
CA ASP A 64 -30.04 -34.60 -0.93
C ASP A 64 -30.59 -36.01 -1.18
N ARG A 65 -31.76 -36.13 -1.82
CA ARG A 65 -32.31 -37.45 -2.20
C ARG A 65 -31.49 -38.17 -3.28
N ALA A 66 -30.86 -37.42 -4.18
CA ALA A 66 -29.97 -38.02 -5.19
C ALA A 66 -28.68 -38.54 -4.51
N LEU A 67 -28.13 -37.77 -3.57
CA LEU A 67 -26.94 -38.13 -2.81
C LEU A 67 -27.18 -39.31 -1.88
N GLU A 68 -28.32 -39.36 -1.19
CA GLU A 68 -28.68 -40.44 -0.28
C GLU A 68 -29.00 -41.76 -1.02
N LYS A 69 -29.35 -41.67 -2.31
CA LYS A 69 -29.52 -42.81 -3.22
C LYS A 69 -28.19 -43.31 -3.81
N GLU A 70 -27.22 -42.43 -4.05
CA GLU A 70 -25.87 -42.79 -4.51
C GLU A 70 -24.97 -43.28 -3.36
N PHE A 71 -25.20 -42.83 -2.13
CA PHE A 71 -24.41 -43.20 -0.95
C PHE A 71 -25.30 -43.64 0.21
N PRO A 72 -25.93 -44.83 0.16
CA PRO A 72 -26.79 -45.29 1.23
C PRO A 72 -25.99 -45.53 2.53
N ASP A 73 -26.42 -44.90 3.62
CA ASP A 73 -25.81 -45.00 4.94
C ASP A 73 -26.33 -46.24 5.71
N THR A 74 -25.81 -47.45 5.43
CA THR A 74 -25.72 -48.62 6.36
C THR A 74 -24.93 -49.73 5.64
N GLU A 75 -23.92 -50.40 6.20
CA GLU A 75 -23.98 -51.30 7.36
C GLU A 75 -22.63 -51.44 8.10
N GLN A 76 -22.73 -51.88 9.36
CA GLN A 76 -21.63 -52.31 10.21
C GLN A 76 -21.91 -53.76 10.67
N SER A 77 -21.31 -54.77 10.02
CA SER A 77 -21.03 -56.11 10.60
C SER A 77 -20.24 -56.94 9.59
N GLY A 78 -19.23 -57.68 10.06
CA GLY A 78 -18.21 -58.32 9.23
C GLY A 78 -18.64 -59.60 8.52
N ASP A 79 -17.93 -59.95 7.45
CA ASP A 79 -17.06 -61.13 7.38
C ASP A 79 -16.19 -61.06 6.10
N THR A 80 -15.10 -61.83 6.14
CA THR A 80 -14.10 -62.09 5.10
C THR A 80 -14.60 -62.12 3.66
N ASP A 81 -13.91 -61.41 2.75
CA ASP A 81 -13.53 -62.01 1.47
C ASP A 81 -12.27 -61.38 0.85
N SER A 82 -11.40 -62.30 0.42
CA SER A 82 -10.13 -62.04 -0.24
C SER A 82 -10.33 -61.80 -1.73
N GLY A 83 -9.78 -60.68 -2.22
CA GLY A 83 -9.41 -60.53 -3.62
C GLY A 83 -10.48 -59.91 -4.52
N SER A 84 -10.29 -58.64 -4.87
CA SER A 84 -10.38 -58.17 -6.24
C SER A 84 -9.98 -56.69 -6.30
N PHE A 85 -9.49 -56.28 -7.46
CA PHE A 85 -9.09 -54.92 -7.86
C PHE A 85 -7.66 -54.52 -7.55
N ASN A 86 -6.76 -55.35 -8.08
CA ASN A 86 -5.62 -54.84 -8.83
C ASN A 86 -6.09 -54.37 -10.23
N ASN A 87 -5.40 -53.38 -10.80
CA ASN A 87 -5.61 -52.69 -12.08
C ASN A 87 -6.60 -51.51 -12.10
N SER A 88 -6.08 -50.33 -11.78
CA SER A 88 -6.26 -49.10 -12.57
C SER A 88 -5.38 -47.95 -12.05
N VAL A 89 -4.10 -48.17 -11.75
CA VAL A 89 -3.12 -47.06 -11.59
C VAL A 89 -1.69 -47.55 -11.94
N ASN A 90 -1.52 -48.17 -13.11
CA ASN A 90 -0.23 -48.15 -13.79
C ASN A 90 -0.35 -47.06 -14.86
N GLU A 91 0.67 -46.21 -15.00
CA GLU A 91 0.81 -45.09 -15.95
C GLU A 91 0.53 -43.66 -15.44
N GLN A 92 0.88 -43.37 -14.19
CA GLN A 92 1.48 -42.06 -13.88
C GLN A 92 2.55 -42.27 -12.83
N GLN A 93 3.74 -41.77 -13.14
CA GLN A 93 4.99 -41.96 -12.40
C GLN A 93 4.84 -41.40 -10.99
N ALA A 94 4.41 -42.24 -10.04
CA ALA A 94 4.39 -41.90 -8.62
C ALA A 94 5.84 -41.74 -8.17
N VAL A 95 6.27 -40.49 -8.02
CA VAL A 95 7.49 -40.18 -7.29
C VAL A 95 7.24 -40.64 -5.85
N LEU A 96 7.96 -41.67 -5.41
CA LEU A 96 7.94 -42.11 -4.02
C LEU A 96 8.51 -41.00 -3.13
N GLU A 97 7.66 -40.17 -2.57
CA GLU A 97 8.04 -39.24 -1.51
C GLU A 97 8.09 -39.99 -0.17
N THR A 98 9.24 -39.95 0.49
CA THR A 98 9.44 -40.61 1.79
C THR A 98 8.89 -39.69 2.88
N VAL A 99 7.79 -40.08 3.50
CA VAL A 99 7.13 -39.27 4.55
C VAL A 99 7.42 -39.87 5.93
N ALA A 100 7.97 -39.07 6.84
CA ALA A 100 8.24 -39.49 8.21
C ALA A 100 7.00 -39.29 9.10
N ARG A 101 6.59 -40.34 9.81
CA ARG A 101 5.49 -40.28 10.80
C ARG A 101 6.06 -40.00 12.18
N VAL A 102 5.78 -38.84 12.75
CA VAL A 102 6.19 -38.50 14.12
C VAL A 102 5.02 -38.77 15.07
N LYS A 103 5.26 -39.54 16.13
CA LYS A 103 4.32 -39.72 17.26
C LYS A 103 4.92 -39.03 18.49
N PRO A 104 4.17 -38.19 19.23
CA PRO A 104 4.67 -37.63 20.47
C PRO A 104 4.82 -38.74 21.53
N LYS A 105 5.97 -38.77 22.21
CA LYS A 105 6.29 -39.76 23.24
C LYS A 105 6.07 -39.10 24.62
N LYS A 106 5.03 -39.53 25.36
CA LYS A 106 4.72 -39.02 26.71
C LYS A 106 5.69 -39.64 27.72
N ASN A 107 6.42 -38.81 28.48
CA ASN A 107 7.19 -39.26 29.64
C ASN A 107 6.23 -39.53 30.80
N GLU A 108 6.26 -40.75 31.34
CA GLU A 108 5.57 -41.11 32.57
C GLU A 108 6.34 -40.60 33.79
N THR A 109 5.67 -39.92 34.72
CA THR A 109 5.99 -40.03 36.15
C THR A 109 4.75 -39.69 36.97
N LYS A 110 4.36 -40.65 37.83
CA LYS A 110 3.28 -40.57 38.82
C LYS A 110 3.55 -39.46 39.83
N GLU A 111 2.51 -38.73 40.26
CA GLU A 111 2.30 -38.44 41.68
C GLU A 111 0.85 -37.93 41.94
N GLU A 112 0.25 -38.47 43.00
CA GLU A 112 -1.10 -38.18 43.51
C GLU A 112 -1.19 -36.78 44.14
N LYS A 113 -2.34 -36.07 44.01
CA LYS A 113 -2.89 -35.23 45.10
C LYS A 113 -4.34 -34.75 44.87
N SER A 114 -5.17 -35.09 45.86
CA SER A 114 -6.42 -34.52 46.41
C SER A 114 -7.29 -33.54 45.61
N PHE A 115 -8.57 -33.93 45.45
CA PHE A 115 -9.71 -33.11 45.02
C PHE A 115 -9.81 -31.76 45.75
N GLN A 116 -9.91 -30.67 44.97
CA GLN A 116 -10.35 -29.35 45.43
C GLN A 116 -11.62 -28.95 44.69
N LEU A 117 -12.51 -28.21 45.37
CA LEU A 117 -13.81 -27.72 44.89
C LEU A 117 -13.75 -26.78 43.66
N HIS A 118 -12.56 -26.56 43.09
CA HIS A 118 -12.35 -25.75 41.88
C HIS A 118 -12.65 -26.51 40.57
N ASP A 119 -12.82 -27.84 40.64
CA ASP A 119 -13.15 -28.72 39.49
C ASP A 119 -14.62 -28.66 39.04
N VAL A 120 -15.48 -27.86 39.69
CA VAL A 120 -16.91 -27.78 39.36
C VAL A 120 -17.21 -26.72 38.28
N PHE A 121 -16.24 -25.86 37.91
CA PHE A 121 -16.42 -24.82 36.89
C PHE A 121 -15.57 -24.98 35.61
N ASN A 122 -14.83 -26.09 35.47
CA ASN A 122 -14.16 -26.44 34.21
C ASN A 122 -14.95 -27.53 33.48
N LEU A 123 -15.94 -27.14 32.68
CA LEU A 123 -16.59 -28.03 31.73
C LEU A 123 -15.78 -28.07 30.42
N ASP A 124 -15.20 -29.24 30.19
CA ASP A 124 -14.83 -29.83 28.90
C ASP A 124 -13.90 -29.04 27.99
N ASN A 125 -12.59 -29.05 28.29
CA ASN A 125 -11.62 -29.10 27.20
C ASN A 125 -10.28 -29.72 27.64
N GLU A 126 -10.25 -31.04 27.79
CA GLU A 126 -8.98 -31.76 27.85
C GLU A 126 -8.99 -32.98 26.92
N ASN A 127 -7.91 -33.07 26.14
CA ASN A 127 -7.32 -34.31 25.62
C ASN A 127 -7.91 -34.97 24.36
N ARG A 128 -8.16 -34.20 23.29
CA ARG A 128 -8.22 -34.78 21.93
C ARG A 128 -7.30 -34.15 20.88
N ALA A 129 -6.60 -33.06 21.20
CA ALA A 129 -5.75 -32.35 20.25
C ALA A 129 -4.29 -32.87 20.21
N GLU A 130 -3.83 -33.66 21.19
CA GLU A 130 -2.40 -33.97 21.33
C GLU A 130 -1.90 -35.24 20.60
N ASP A 131 -2.77 -36.04 19.98
CA ASP A 131 -2.38 -37.31 19.33
C ASP A 131 -2.73 -37.37 17.83
N MET A 132 -2.66 -36.25 17.12
CA MET A 132 -2.79 -36.25 15.66
C MET A 132 -1.41 -36.48 15.02
N PRO A 133 -1.14 -37.64 14.38
CA PRO A 133 0.13 -37.87 13.71
C PRO A 133 0.31 -36.85 12.59
N THR A 134 1.33 -36.00 12.72
CA THR A 134 1.75 -35.06 11.70
C THR A 134 2.72 -35.75 10.73
N LEU A 135 2.48 -35.56 9.45
CA LEU A 135 3.36 -35.96 8.37
C LEU A 135 4.16 -34.73 7.92
N ILE A 136 5.46 -34.89 7.74
CA ILE A 136 6.33 -33.83 7.23
C ILE A 136 6.87 -34.31 5.89
N ASP A 137 6.58 -33.57 4.83
CA ASP A 137 7.15 -33.79 3.50
C ASP A 137 8.56 -33.17 3.39
N ARG A 138 9.32 -33.56 2.36
CA ARG A 138 10.66 -33.08 2.02
C ARG A 138 10.77 -31.54 1.87
N LYS A 139 9.64 -30.86 1.64
CA LYS A 139 9.55 -29.39 1.58
C LYS A 139 9.20 -28.73 2.93
N ASP A 140 9.28 -29.47 4.03
CA ASP A 140 8.88 -29.05 5.39
C ASP A 140 7.40 -28.66 5.53
N ASN A 141 6.55 -29.15 4.62
CA ASN A 141 5.11 -29.01 4.74
C ASN A 141 4.60 -29.96 5.82
N VAL A 142 3.93 -29.41 6.83
CA VAL A 142 3.31 -30.19 7.91
C VAL A 142 1.87 -30.52 7.54
N PHE A 143 1.59 -31.80 7.33
CA PHE A 143 0.24 -32.31 7.08
C PHE A 143 -0.29 -32.99 8.32
N ILE A 144 -1.45 -32.55 8.79
CA ILE A 144 -2.19 -33.25 9.84
C ILE A 144 -3.04 -34.31 9.15
N ILE A 145 -2.89 -35.58 9.53
CA ILE A 145 -3.79 -36.62 9.04
C ILE A 145 -5.19 -36.28 9.57
N SER A 146 -6.08 -35.81 8.68
CA SER A 146 -7.48 -35.63 8.99
C SER A 146 -8.00 -36.92 9.60
N ASN A 147 -8.62 -36.83 10.78
CA ASN A 147 -9.16 -37.97 11.50
C ASN A 147 -9.91 -38.89 10.52
N PRO A 148 -9.49 -40.16 10.31
CA PRO A 148 -10.07 -41.03 9.29
C PRO A 148 -11.55 -41.37 9.55
N LYS A 149 -12.12 -40.92 10.67
CA LYS A 149 -13.54 -41.03 11.00
C LYS A 149 -14.43 -39.89 10.48
N SER A 150 -13.89 -38.76 10.00
CA SER A 150 -14.74 -37.71 9.41
C SER A 150 -14.95 -37.99 7.92
N LYS A 151 -16.17 -38.40 7.54
CA LYS A 151 -16.60 -38.69 6.15
C LYS A 151 -16.59 -37.43 5.24
N TYR A 152 -16.36 -36.25 5.81
CA TYR A 152 -16.35 -34.95 5.14
C TYR A 152 -15.14 -34.10 5.59
N PRO A 153 -14.58 -33.24 4.71
CA PRO A 153 -13.53 -32.31 5.08
C PRO A 153 -14.07 -31.31 6.12
N VAL A 154 -13.56 -31.40 7.35
CA VAL A 154 -13.88 -30.44 8.41
C VAL A 154 -13.00 -29.21 8.22
N LEU A 155 -13.60 -28.02 8.11
CA LEU A 155 -12.87 -26.75 8.10
C LEU A 155 -12.13 -26.58 9.44
N GLN A 156 -10.80 -26.70 9.44
CA GLN A 156 -9.97 -26.31 10.57
C GLN A 156 -9.88 -24.79 10.61
N LEU A 157 -10.49 -24.19 11.65
CA LEU A 157 -10.47 -22.75 11.86
C LEU A 157 -9.21 -22.38 12.65
N ASP A 158 -8.35 -21.54 12.09
CA ASP A 158 -7.26 -20.92 12.86
C ASP A 158 -7.82 -19.76 13.70
N LEU A 159 -8.35 -20.11 14.87
CA LEU A 159 -8.92 -19.15 15.83
C LEU A 159 -7.89 -18.10 16.29
N ARG A 160 -6.59 -18.41 16.23
CA ARG A 160 -5.53 -17.46 16.62
C ARG A 160 -5.39 -16.37 15.58
N LEU A 161 -5.29 -16.73 14.30
CA LEU A 161 -5.23 -15.76 13.21
C LEU A 161 -6.43 -14.79 13.23
N ILE A 162 -7.63 -15.33 13.47
CA ILE A 162 -8.85 -14.52 13.56
C ILE A 162 -8.78 -13.56 14.75
N SER A 163 -8.37 -14.06 15.92
CA SER A 163 -8.20 -13.24 17.13
C SER A 163 -7.19 -12.11 16.89
N ASP A 164 -6.03 -12.41 16.33
CA ASP A 164 -4.97 -11.44 16.06
C ASP A 164 -5.44 -10.36 15.07
N LEU A 165 -6.13 -10.76 14.00
CA LEU A 165 -6.70 -9.82 13.03
C LEU A 165 -7.75 -8.91 13.67
N VAL A 166 -8.62 -9.45 14.53
CA VAL A 166 -9.62 -8.67 15.28
C VAL A 166 -8.94 -7.64 16.17
N VAL A 167 -7.95 -8.06 16.96
CA VAL A 167 -7.21 -7.16 17.85
C VAL A 167 -6.51 -6.05 17.05
N VAL A 168 -5.87 -6.39 15.94
CA VAL A 168 -5.19 -5.41 15.06
C VAL A 168 -6.18 -4.42 14.45
N ILE A 169 -7.33 -4.87 13.94
CA ILE A 169 -8.32 -3.97 13.31
C ILE A 169 -8.98 -3.05 14.35
N VAL A 170 -9.42 -3.62 15.47
CA VAL A 170 -10.09 -2.85 16.54
C VAL A 170 -9.15 -1.79 17.07
N SER A 171 -7.90 -2.16 17.33
CA SER A 171 -6.91 -1.21 17.83
C SER A 171 -6.49 -0.16 16.82
N ALA A 172 -6.27 -0.53 15.55
CA ALA A 172 -6.03 0.44 14.49
C ALA A 172 -7.20 1.42 14.41
N THR A 173 -8.44 0.94 14.51
CA THR A 173 -9.63 1.81 14.55
C THR A 173 -9.59 2.76 15.74
N CYS A 174 -9.34 2.26 16.96
CA CYS A 174 -9.23 3.09 18.16
C CYS A 174 -8.10 4.13 18.05
N GLY A 175 -6.91 3.72 17.59
CA GLY A 175 -5.76 4.60 17.40
C GLY A 175 -6.01 5.66 16.32
N GLY A 176 -6.62 5.25 15.21
CA GLY A 176 -7.03 6.13 14.13
C GLY A 176 -8.04 7.19 14.60
N ILE A 177 -9.07 6.79 15.36
CA ILE A 177 -10.05 7.72 15.95
C ILE A 177 -9.34 8.69 16.91
N ALA A 178 -8.49 8.20 17.81
CA ALA A 178 -7.76 9.04 18.76
C ALA A 178 -6.92 10.11 18.05
N PHE A 179 -6.19 9.72 16.99
CA PHE A 179 -5.38 10.64 16.20
C PHE A 179 -6.22 11.60 15.36
N ALA A 180 -7.34 11.14 14.79
CA ALA A 180 -8.28 12.00 14.10
C ALA A 180 -8.85 13.08 15.05
N CYS A 181 -9.24 12.71 16.28
CA CYS A 181 -9.69 13.65 17.31
C CYS A 181 -8.59 14.63 17.73
N ALA A 182 -7.33 14.21 17.74
CA ALA A 182 -6.19 15.08 18.01
C ALA A 182 -5.79 15.99 16.83
N GLY A 183 -6.48 15.91 15.69
CA GLY A 183 -6.15 16.65 14.47
C GLY A 183 -4.88 16.14 13.76
N GLN A 184 -4.45 14.92 14.07
CA GLN A 184 -3.26 14.26 13.50
C GLN A 184 -3.65 13.32 12.34
N PRO A 185 -2.69 12.93 11.47
CA PRO A 185 -2.96 11.95 10.42
C PRO A 185 -3.37 10.58 10.98
N VAL A 186 -4.43 9.99 10.42
CA VAL A 186 -4.99 8.70 10.89
C VAL A 186 -3.99 7.55 10.72
N ILE A 187 -3.18 7.60 9.66
CA ILE A 187 -2.08 6.66 9.37
C ILE A 187 -1.13 6.48 10.56
N THR A 188 -0.80 7.59 11.24
CA THR A 188 0.05 7.58 12.43
C THR A 188 -0.62 6.87 13.60
N GLY A 189 -1.95 6.99 13.73
CA GLY A 189 -2.74 6.27 14.72
C GLY A 189 -2.73 4.76 14.50
N TYR A 190 -2.85 4.29 13.26
CA TYR A 190 -2.76 2.86 12.91
C TYR A 190 -1.39 2.27 13.31
N LEU A 191 -0.32 2.99 12.98
CA LEU A 191 1.04 2.56 13.28
C LEU A 191 1.32 2.52 14.79
N LEU A 192 0.89 3.53 15.55
CA LEU A 192 1.08 3.54 17.00
C LEU A 192 0.21 2.51 17.71
N ALA A 193 -1.03 2.27 17.26
CA ALA A 193 -1.86 1.19 17.77
C ALA A 193 -1.17 -0.17 17.57
N GLY A 194 -0.61 -0.41 16.39
CA GLY A 194 0.19 -1.60 16.11
C GLY A 194 1.39 -1.74 17.06
N SER A 195 2.15 -0.66 17.26
CA SER A 195 3.31 -0.67 18.18
C SER A 195 2.92 -0.96 19.63
N LEU A 196 1.76 -0.50 20.08
CA LEU A 196 1.24 -0.78 21.41
C LEU A 196 0.81 -2.24 21.58
N ILE A 197 0.30 -2.90 20.54
CA ILE A 197 -0.25 -4.27 20.64
C ILE A 197 0.74 -5.35 20.24
N GLY A 198 1.71 -4.99 19.42
CA GLY A 198 2.79 -5.89 19.03
C GLY A 198 3.63 -6.36 20.22
N PRO A 199 4.55 -7.30 19.97
CA PRO A 199 5.38 -7.91 21.00
C PRO A 199 6.25 -6.90 21.75
N GLY A 200 6.57 -5.76 21.13
CA GLY A 200 7.31 -4.66 21.77
C GLY A 200 6.51 -3.74 22.69
N GLY A 201 5.20 -3.96 22.83
CA GLY A 201 4.29 -3.18 23.67
C GLY A 201 3.58 -4.04 24.71
N LEU A 202 2.29 -4.30 24.50
CA LEU A 202 1.41 -5.10 25.37
C LEU A 202 1.43 -6.60 25.01
N SER A 203 2.07 -6.96 23.90
CA SER A 203 2.25 -8.36 23.44
C SER A 203 0.93 -9.13 23.28
N PHE A 204 -0.17 -8.46 22.90
CA PHE A 204 -1.45 -9.11 22.61
C PHE A 204 -1.38 -9.98 21.35
N VAL A 205 -0.55 -9.61 20.38
CA VAL A 205 -0.25 -10.40 19.18
C VAL A 205 1.17 -10.92 19.29
N SER A 206 1.33 -12.24 19.28
CA SER A 206 2.64 -12.92 19.42
C SER A 206 3.17 -13.48 18.10
N GLU A 207 2.29 -13.88 17.18
CA GLU A 207 2.68 -14.49 15.90
C GLU A 207 2.63 -13.45 14.76
N LEU A 208 3.76 -12.80 14.49
CA LEU A 208 3.84 -11.71 13.51
C LEU A 208 3.66 -12.18 12.07
N VAL A 209 4.09 -13.41 11.74
CA VAL A 209 4.23 -13.87 10.35
C VAL A 209 2.88 -13.97 9.63
N GLN A 210 1.85 -14.49 10.30
CA GLN A 210 0.54 -14.66 9.68
C GLN A 210 -0.13 -13.30 9.42
N VAL A 211 -0.06 -12.38 10.39
CA VAL A 211 -0.61 -11.03 10.25
C VAL A 211 0.13 -10.24 9.17
N GLU A 212 1.45 -10.35 9.11
CA GLU A 212 2.28 -9.71 8.07
C GLU A 212 1.91 -10.21 6.66
N THR A 213 1.66 -11.52 6.53
CA THR A 213 1.25 -12.11 5.25
C THR A 213 -0.08 -11.53 4.76
N VAL A 214 -1.06 -11.36 5.65
CA VAL A 214 -2.34 -10.71 5.30
C VAL A 214 -2.16 -9.21 5.03
N ALA A 215 -1.31 -8.54 5.80
CA ALA A 215 -0.95 -7.15 5.63
C ALA A 215 -0.24 -6.86 4.30
N GLN A 216 0.43 -7.83 3.69
CA GLN A 216 1.09 -7.69 2.39
C GLN A 216 0.09 -7.34 1.27
N PHE A 217 -1.17 -7.78 1.37
CA PHE A 217 -2.23 -7.33 0.46
C PHE A 217 -2.49 -5.82 0.55
N GLY A 218 -2.24 -5.20 1.71
CA GLY A 218 -2.29 -3.75 1.87
C GLY A 218 -1.30 -3.02 1.00
N VAL A 219 -0.08 -3.53 0.89
CA VAL A 219 0.93 -2.97 -0.01
C VAL A 219 0.48 -3.08 -1.47
N ILE A 220 -0.01 -4.26 -1.86
CA ILE A 220 -0.48 -4.54 -3.22
C ILE A 220 -1.59 -3.56 -3.62
N PHE A 221 -2.63 -3.43 -2.80
CA PHE A 221 -3.76 -2.54 -3.12
C PHE A 221 -3.41 -1.06 -3.00
N LEU A 222 -2.50 -0.71 -2.09
CA LEU A 222 -1.98 0.66 -1.97
C LEU A 222 -1.22 1.07 -3.23
N LEU A 223 -0.32 0.22 -3.72
CA LEU A 223 0.45 0.49 -4.93
C LEU A 223 -0.38 0.39 -6.21
N PHE A 224 -1.38 -0.49 -6.24
CA PHE A 224 -2.35 -0.54 -7.33
C PHE A 224 -3.14 0.75 -7.44
N ALA A 225 -3.69 1.25 -6.33
CA ALA A 225 -4.40 2.53 -6.32
C ALA A 225 -3.50 3.71 -6.69
N LEU A 226 -2.26 3.72 -6.19
CA LEU A 226 -1.27 4.73 -6.60
C LEU A 226 -0.97 4.64 -8.11
N GLY A 227 -0.93 3.43 -8.68
CA GLY A 227 -0.82 3.21 -10.12
C GLY A 227 -2.05 3.70 -10.89
N LEU A 228 -3.26 3.57 -10.34
CA LEU A 228 -4.51 4.10 -10.95
C LEU A 228 -4.56 5.63 -10.94
N GLU A 229 -4.04 6.25 -9.88
CA GLU A 229 -3.96 7.70 -9.75
C GLU A 229 -2.91 8.33 -10.68
N PHE A 230 -1.95 7.51 -11.15
CA PHE A 230 -0.95 7.91 -12.13
C PHE A 230 -1.62 8.42 -13.39
N SER A 231 -1.35 9.67 -13.76
CA SER A 231 -1.92 10.24 -14.97
C SER A 231 -0.88 11.06 -15.70
N VAL A 232 -0.54 10.61 -16.90
CA VAL A 232 0.40 11.29 -17.80
C VAL A 232 -0.08 12.70 -18.13
N THR A 233 -1.40 12.91 -18.21
CA THR A 233 -1.98 14.24 -18.44
C THR A 233 -1.80 15.15 -17.23
N LYS A 234 -2.01 14.64 -16.00
CA LYS A 234 -1.72 15.41 -14.76
C LYS A 234 -0.25 15.81 -14.70
N LEU A 235 0.68 14.90 -15.04
CA LEU A 235 2.12 15.17 -15.03
C LEU A 235 2.56 16.19 -16.11
N ARG A 236 1.86 16.26 -17.24
CA ARG A 236 2.14 17.27 -18.29
C ARG A 236 1.69 18.68 -17.89
N VAL A 237 0.65 18.77 -17.06
CA VAL A 237 0.10 20.06 -16.57
C VAL A 237 1.02 20.70 -15.53
N VAL A 238 1.76 19.89 -14.75
CA VAL A 238 2.72 20.44 -13.78
C VAL A 238 3.96 20.98 -14.48
N ARG A 239 4.34 22.21 -14.09
CA ARG A 239 5.45 22.97 -14.69
C ARG A 239 6.73 22.12 -14.68
N ALA A 240 7.60 22.30 -15.69
CA ALA A 240 8.88 21.60 -15.83
C ALA A 240 9.73 21.57 -14.54
N VAL A 241 9.56 22.57 -13.68
CA VAL A 241 10.21 22.70 -12.37
C VAL A 241 9.78 21.60 -11.40
N ALA A 242 8.49 21.26 -11.34
CA ALA A 242 8.00 20.21 -10.46
C ALA A 242 8.54 18.84 -10.86
N VAL A 243 8.61 18.59 -12.17
CA VAL A 243 9.13 17.34 -12.73
C VAL A 243 10.66 17.27 -12.57
N LEU A 244 11.38 18.18 -13.21
CA LEU A 244 12.84 18.14 -13.23
C LEU A 244 13.44 18.43 -11.85
N GLY A 245 12.86 19.38 -11.10
CA GLY A 245 13.25 19.66 -9.72
C GLY A 245 12.93 18.51 -8.78
N GLY A 246 11.77 17.86 -8.94
CA GLY A 246 11.38 16.70 -8.16
C GLY A 246 12.28 15.48 -8.38
N LEU A 247 12.80 15.30 -9.59
CA LEU A 247 13.81 14.28 -9.91
C LEU A 247 15.19 14.65 -9.40
N LEU A 248 15.58 15.92 -9.55
CA LEU A 248 16.85 16.42 -9.07
C LEU A 248 16.98 16.31 -7.54
N GLN A 249 15.93 16.60 -6.77
CA GLN A 249 15.97 16.41 -5.31
C GLN A 249 16.18 14.93 -4.93
N ILE A 250 15.51 13.97 -5.59
CA ILE A 250 15.64 12.53 -5.29
C ILE A 250 17.08 12.12 -5.55
N PHE A 251 17.61 12.53 -6.70
CA PHE A 251 19.00 12.30 -7.08
C PHE A 251 20.00 12.92 -6.08
N LEU A 252 19.78 14.16 -5.65
CA LEU A 252 20.64 14.84 -4.68
C LEU A 252 20.63 14.12 -3.32
N PHE A 253 19.47 13.62 -2.89
CA PHE A 253 19.35 12.84 -1.66
C PHE A 253 20.08 11.50 -1.74
N ILE A 254 19.95 10.80 -2.87
CA ILE A 254 20.69 9.58 -3.17
C ILE A 254 22.21 9.84 -3.10
N CYS A 255 22.68 10.91 -3.74
CA CYS A 255 24.08 11.28 -3.70
C CYS A 255 24.55 11.61 -2.28
N LEU A 256 23.79 12.46 -1.58
CA LEU A 256 24.14 12.93 -0.24
C LEU A 256 24.25 11.76 0.75
N CYS A 257 23.24 10.89 0.78
CA CYS A 257 23.22 9.74 1.70
C CYS A 257 24.21 8.65 1.27
N GLY A 258 24.37 8.40 -0.03
CA GLY A 258 25.35 7.45 -0.56
C GLY A 258 26.80 7.85 -0.25
N ILE A 259 27.14 9.13 -0.43
CA ILE A 259 28.46 9.67 -0.06
C ILE A 259 28.65 9.61 1.46
N THR A 260 27.65 10.05 2.24
CA THR A 260 27.73 10.02 3.70
C THR A 260 27.94 8.60 4.23
N ALA A 261 27.21 7.62 3.71
CA ALA A 261 27.40 6.21 4.05
C ALA A 261 28.81 5.73 3.70
N SER A 262 29.33 6.08 2.52
CA SER A 262 30.70 5.72 2.13
C SER A 262 31.75 6.37 3.03
N LEU A 263 31.55 7.61 3.49
CA LEU A 263 32.48 8.30 4.38
C LEU A 263 32.46 7.72 5.80
N CYS A 264 31.29 7.28 6.26
CA CYS A 264 31.12 6.63 7.56
C CYS A 264 31.50 5.13 7.55
N GLY A 265 32.03 4.60 6.44
CA GLY A 265 32.45 3.20 6.30
C GLY A 265 31.31 2.19 6.05
N GLY A 266 30.07 2.66 5.88
CA GLY A 266 28.90 1.83 5.57
C GLY A 266 28.86 1.32 4.13
N LYS A 267 27.88 0.47 3.80
CA LYS A 267 27.70 0.03 2.42
C LYS A 267 27.09 1.18 1.59
N PRO A 268 27.61 1.47 0.37
CA PRO A 268 27.04 2.52 -0.45
C PRO A 268 25.59 2.21 -0.89
N SER A 269 25.23 0.93 -1.03
CA SER A 269 23.86 0.50 -1.35
C SER A 269 22.85 0.85 -0.24
N GLU A 270 23.25 0.69 1.03
CA GLU A 270 22.47 1.14 2.19
C GLU A 270 22.27 2.66 2.15
N GLY A 271 23.33 3.43 1.88
CA GLY A 271 23.25 4.89 1.77
C GLY A 271 22.37 5.39 0.62
N VAL A 272 22.44 4.73 -0.54
CA VAL A 272 21.56 5.02 -1.68
C VAL A 272 20.11 4.77 -1.30
N PHE A 273 19.81 3.64 -0.66
CA PHE A 273 18.47 3.32 -0.20
C PHE A 273 17.95 4.34 0.83
N VAL A 274 18.77 4.72 1.81
CA VAL A 274 18.43 5.77 2.79
C VAL A 274 18.12 7.09 2.08
N GLY A 275 18.90 7.44 1.06
CA GLY A 275 18.65 8.64 0.24
C GLY A 275 17.30 8.57 -0.48
N VAL A 276 16.98 7.43 -1.09
CA VAL A 276 15.66 7.19 -1.69
C VAL A 276 14.55 7.37 -0.64
N LEU A 277 14.65 6.66 0.48
CA LEU A 277 13.65 6.64 1.55
C LEU A 277 13.38 8.04 2.11
N LEU A 278 14.44 8.82 2.39
CA LEU A 278 14.33 10.17 2.96
C LEU A 278 13.84 11.21 1.93
N SER A 279 14.06 10.97 0.64
CA SER A 279 13.62 11.89 -0.41
C SER A 279 12.08 11.95 -0.55
N MET A 280 11.38 10.86 -0.22
CA MET A 280 9.92 10.76 -0.37
C MET A 280 9.20 11.57 0.70
N SER A 281 8.15 12.28 0.32
CA SER A 281 7.36 13.15 1.22
C SER A 281 5.92 12.66 1.32
N SER A 282 5.21 13.07 2.38
CA SER A 282 3.81 12.67 2.57
C SER A 282 2.86 13.53 1.74
N THR A 283 2.12 12.92 0.82
CA THR A 283 1.17 13.64 -0.05
C THR A 283 -0.12 13.99 0.69
N ALA A 284 -0.74 13.00 1.35
CA ALA A 284 -2.02 13.19 2.02
C ALA A 284 -1.97 14.28 3.10
N VAL A 285 -0.89 14.31 3.89
CA VAL A 285 -0.73 15.29 4.97
C VAL A 285 -0.52 16.69 4.40
N VAL A 286 0.31 16.85 3.37
CA VAL A 286 0.62 18.16 2.77
C VAL A 286 -0.58 18.75 2.04
N LEU A 287 -1.30 17.93 1.27
CA LEU A 287 -2.50 18.37 0.57
C LEU A 287 -3.56 18.88 1.56
N LYS A 288 -3.77 18.16 2.67
CA LYS A 288 -4.69 18.61 3.73
C LYS A 288 -4.32 20.00 4.25
N PHE A 289 -3.04 20.25 4.56
CA PHE A 289 -2.59 21.56 5.04
C PHE A 289 -2.68 22.67 3.97
N LEU A 290 -2.38 22.35 2.71
CA LEU A 290 -2.53 23.29 1.59
C LEU A 290 -4.00 23.66 1.36
N MET A 291 -4.93 22.71 1.51
CA MET A 291 -6.38 22.91 1.43
C MET A 291 -6.87 23.78 2.59
N GLU A 292 -6.53 23.45 3.83
CA GLU A 292 -6.92 24.22 5.03
C GLU A 292 -6.45 25.68 4.97
N ARG A 293 -5.32 25.95 4.31
CA ARG A 293 -4.77 27.30 4.12
C ARG A 293 -5.23 27.99 2.84
N ASN A 294 -6.05 27.34 1.99
CA ASN A 294 -6.41 27.83 0.64
C ASN A 294 -5.19 28.19 -0.24
N SER A 295 -4.06 27.50 -0.04
CA SER A 295 -2.78 27.80 -0.69
C SER A 295 -2.45 26.89 -1.88
N ILE A 296 -3.33 25.94 -2.24
CA ILE A 296 -3.10 25.00 -3.37
C ILE A 296 -2.82 25.76 -4.67
N ASN A 297 -3.60 26.80 -4.95
CA ASN A 297 -3.50 27.58 -6.19
C ASN A 297 -2.36 28.60 -6.16
N ALA A 298 -1.74 28.82 -5.00
CA ALA A 298 -0.59 29.71 -4.89
C ALA A 298 0.63 29.07 -5.58
N LEU A 299 1.57 29.91 -6.00
CA LEU A 299 2.76 29.47 -6.73
C LEU A 299 3.58 28.40 -5.98
N HIS A 300 3.74 28.54 -4.66
CA HIS A 300 4.41 27.54 -3.83
C HIS A 300 3.58 26.25 -3.70
N GLY A 301 2.25 26.36 -3.63
CA GLY A 301 1.34 25.22 -3.57
C GLY A 301 1.39 24.39 -4.84
N GLN A 302 1.31 25.02 -6.01
CA GLN A 302 1.40 24.34 -7.30
C GLN A 302 2.73 23.59 -7.49
N VAL A 303 3.86 24.18 -7.08
CA VAL A 303 5.17 23.52 -7.14
C VAL A 303 5.21 22.34 -6.16
N THR A 304 4.73 22.53 -4.92
CA THR A 304 4.69 21.48 -3.89
C THR A 304 3.85 20.29 -4.35
N VAL A 305 2.62 20.53 -4.80
CA VAL A 305 1.69 19.49 -5.29
C VAL A 305 2.29 18.76 -6.50
N GLY A 306 2.88 19.49 -7.45
CA GLY A 306 3.49 18.85 -8.61
C GLY A 306 4.69 17.97 -8.24
N THR A 307 5.50 18.41 -7.29
CA THR A 307 6.61 17.61 -6.78
C THR A 307 6.13 16.36 -6.05
N LEU A 308 5.05 16.46 -5.25
CA LEU A 308 4.43 15.30 -4.59
C LEU A 308 3.90 14.28 -5.59
N ILE A 309 3.16 14.73 -6.61
CA ILE A 309 2.66 13.84 -7.67
C ILE A 309 3.82 13.10 -8.31
N LEU A 310 4.92 13.78 -8.64
CA LEU A 310 6.09 13.12 -9.20
C LEU A 310 6.75 12.13 -8.22
N GLN A 311 6.86 12.48 -6.94
CA GLN A 311 7.40 11.57 -5.93
C GLN A 311 6.56 10.28 -5.84
N ASP A 312 5.24 10.40 -5.78
CA ASP A 312 4.33 9.25 -5.73
C ASP A 312 4.50 8.37 -6.97
N CYS A 313 4.59 8.98 -8.16
CA CYS A 313 4.89 8.26 -9.40
C CYS A 313 6.24 7.53 -9.33
N ALA A 314 7.25 8.16 -8.73
CA ALA A 314 8.59 7.59 -8.59
C ALA A 314 8.62 6.41 -7.60
N VAL A 315 7.71 6.32 -6.62
CA VAL A 315 7.63 5.19 -5.67
C VAL A 315 7.61 3.86 -6.40
N GLY A 316 6.71 3.69 -7.37
CA GLY A 316 6.57 2.44 -8.13
C GLY A 316 7.83 2.07 -8.90
N LEU A 317 8.52 3.06 -9.48
CA LEU A 317 9.82 2.85 -10.15
C LEU A 317 10.91 2.48 -9.14
N LEU A 318 10.94 3.12 -7.98
CA LEU A 318 11.91 2.84 -6.93
C LEU A 318 11.77 1.40 -6.39
N PHE A 319 10.54 0.89 -6.27
CA PHE A 319 10.31 -0.53 -5.93
C PHE A 319 10.94 -1.50 -6.92
N ALA A 320 10.89 -1.17 -8.22
CA ALA A 320 11.52 -1.98 -9.26
C ALA A 320 13.05 -2.02 -9.11
N LEU A 321 13.64 -0.98 -8.52
CA LEU A 321 15.09 -0.85 -8.34
C LEU A 321 15.60 -1.45 -7.04
N LEU A 322 14.74 -1.76 -6.06
CA LEU A 322 15.20 -2.33 -4.79
C LEU A 322 15.90 -3.70 -4.93
N PRO A 323 15.40 -4.66 -5.74
CA PRO A 323 16.08 -5.94 -5.93
C PRO A 323 17.46 -5.78 -6.56
N VAL A 324 17.60 -4.77 -7.43
CA VAL A 324 18.88 -4.39 -8.03
C VAL A 324 19.82 -3.95 -6.90
N LEU A 325 19.41 -3.03 -6.03
CA LEU A 325 20.23 -2.55 -4.89
C LEU A 325 20.66 -3.65 -3.90
N GLY A 326 19.81 -4.65 -3.68
CA GLY A 326 20.05 -5.77 -2.77
C GLY A 326 21.01 -6.85 -3.32
N GLY A 327 21.36 -6.80 -4.61
CA GLY A 327 22.19 -7.81 -5.25
C GLY A 327 23.62 -7.89 -4.69
N THR A 328 23.92 -8.97 -3.97
CA THR A 328 25.25 -9.30 -3.43
C THR A 328 26.02 -10.16 -4.42
N SER A 329 26.93 -9.58 -5.19
CA SER A 329 28.08 -10.31 -5.76
C SER A 329 29.06 -9.36 -6.47
N GLY A 330 30.33 -9.76 -6.51
CA GLY A 330 31.46 -8.93 -6.99
C GLY A 330 31.24 -8.31 -8.37
N ILE A 331 32.05 -7.29 -8.70
CA ILE A 331 31.84 -6.33 -9.81
C ILE A 331 31.32 -6.98 -11.10
N LEU A 332 31.94 -8.06 -11.58
CA LEU A 332 31.55 -8.70 -12.85
C LEU A 332 30.20 -9.44 -12.77
N GLN A 333 29.94 -10.13 -11.65
CA GLN A 333 28.71 -10.92 -11.44
C GLN A 333 27.55 -10.02 -10.99
N GLY A 334 27.85 -8.95 -10.26
CA GLY A 334 26.93 -7.86 -9.96
C GLY A 334 26.44 -7.18 -11.23
N VAL A 335 27.34 -6.78 -12.14
CA VAL A 335 26.96 -6.14 -13.41
C VAL A 335 26.09 -7.06 -14.28
N MET A 336 26.42 -8.36 -14.38
CA MET A 336 25.58 -9.31 -15.11
C MET A 336 24.21 -9.52 -14.46
N SER A 337 24.15 -9.62 -13.12
CA SER A 337 22.89 -9.75 -12.38
C SER A 337 22.01 -8.50 -12.52
N MET A 338 22.61 -7.31 -12.37
CA MET A 338 21.94 -6.03 -12.57
C MET A 338 21.40 -5.87 -13.99
N THR A 339 22.21 -6.21 -14.98
CA THR A 339 21.82 -6.14 -16.41
C THR A 339 20.67 -7.10 -16.69
N LYS A 340 20.72 -8.32 -16.13
CA LYS A 340 19.64 -9.31 -16.27
C LYS A 340 18.34 -8.80 -15.64
N SER A 341 18.39 -8.30 -14.39
CA SER A 341 17.22 -7.73 -13.71
C SER A 341 16.66 -6.51 -14.45
N LEU A 342 17.53 -5.67 -15.02
CA LEU A 342 17.11 -4.50 -15.80
C LEU A 342 16.43 -4.90 -17.12
N VAL A 343 17.04 -5.81 -17.88
CA VAL A 343 16.46 -6.30 -19.13
C VAL A 343 15.11 -6.95 -18.87
N LEU A 344 15.01 -7.74 -17.80
CA LEU A 344 13.76 -8.38 -17.40
C LEU A 344 12.71 -7.33 -16.99
N LEU A 345 13.09 -6.30 -16.23
CA LEU A 345 12.22 -5.20 -15.86
C LEU A 345 11.71 -4.42 -17.08
N ILE A 346 12.60 -4.00 -17.98
CA ILE A 346 12.24 -3.26 -19.19
C ILE A 346 11.35 -4.12 -20.09
N THR A 347 11.68 -5.40 -20.24
CA THR A 347 10.88 -6.34 -21.04
C THR A 347 9.49 -6.53 -20.43
N PHE A 348 9.39 -6.69 -19.11
CA PHE A 348 8.12 -6.79 -18.39
C PHE A 348 7.27 -5.54 -18.59
N LEU A 349 7.84 -4.34 -18.38
CA LEU A 349 7.12 -3.07 -18.58
C LEU A 349 6.72 -2.87 -20.05
N ALA A 350 7.56 -3.25 -21.01
CA ALA A 350 7.24 -3.16 -22.43
C ALA A 350 6.07 -4.09 -22.81
N ILE A 351 6.10 -5.35 -22.35
CA ILE A 351 5.01 -6.32 -22.57
C ILE A 351 3.71 -5.80 -21.95
N LEU A 352 3.75 -5.33 -20.70
CA LEU A 352 2.58 -4.76 -20.04
C LEU A 352 2.07 -3.52 -20.75
N SER A 353 2.95 -2.65 -21.24
CA SER A 353 2.55 -1.47 -22.01
C SER A 353 1.83 -1.86 -23.31
N ILE A 354 2.31 -2.87 -24.02
CA ILE A 354 1.63 -3.41 -25.22
C ILE A 354 0.28 -4.01 -24.84
N LEU A 355 0.25 -4.85 -23.80
CA LEU A 355 -0.97 -5.51 -23.33
C LEU A 355 -2.01 -4.50 -22.82
N SER A 356 -1.57 -3.39 -22.24
CA SER A 356 -2.43 -2.31 -21.75
C SER A 356 -3.25 -1.65 -22.84
N ARG A 357 -2.73 -1.57 -24.07
CA ARG A 357 -3.45 -0.91 -25.17
C ARG A 357 -4.55 -1.79 -25.78
N THR A 358 -4.40 -3.11 -25.70
CA THR A 358 -5.30 -4.05 -26.38
C THR A 358 -6.19 -4.82 -25.41
N CYS A 359 -5.60 -5.44 -24.38
CA CYS A 359 -6.31 -6.36 -23.50
C CYS A 359 -7.13 -5.63 -22.42
N VAL A 360 -6.56 -4.59 -21.81
CA VAL A 360 -7.20 -3.90 -20.68
C VAL A 360 -8.49 -3.16 -21.08
N PRO A 361 -8.55 -2.38 -22.17
CA PRO A 361 -9.78 -1.70 -22.56
C PRO A 361 -10.86 -2.71 -22.95
N TRP A 362 -10.48 -3.82 -23.60
CA TRP A 362 -11.41 -4.89 -23.95
C TRP A 362 -11.96 -5.58 -22.69
N PHE A 363 -11.09 -5.96 -21.76
CA PHE A 363 -11.46 -6.60 -20.49
C PHE A 363 -12.36 -5.70 -19.65
N LEU A 364 -12.01 -4.42 -19.46
CA LEU A 364 -12.80 -3.48 -18.68
C LEU A 364 -14.15 -3.16 -19.33
N LYS A 365 -14.22 -3.04 -20.66
CA LYS A 365 -15.50 -2.85 -21.38
C LYS A 365 -16.39 -4.08 -21.29
N LEU A 366 -15.82 -5.28 -21.46
CA LEU A 366 -16.53 -6.55 -21.29
C LEU A 366 -17.11 -6.66 -19.88
N MET A 367 -16.27 -6.36 -18.89
CA MET A 367 -16.67 -6.33 -17.48
C MET A 367 -17.84 -5.39 -17.24
N ILE A 368 -17.76 -4.12 -17.66
CA ILE A 368 -18.85 -3.16 -17.48
C ILE A 368 -20.11 -3.61 -18.20
N SER A 369 -19.98 -4.16 -19.42
CA SER A 369 -21.11 -4.68 -20.18
C SER A 369 -21.82 -5.85 -19.47
N LEU A 370 -21.07 -6.71 -18.78
CA LEU A 370 -21.61 -7.82 -18.00
C LEU A 370 -22.08 -7.38 -16.61
N SER A 371 -21.52 -6.29 -16.09
CA SER A 371 -21.75 -5.73 -14.76
C SER A 371 -22.88 -4.69 -14.72
N SER A 372 -23.69 -4.59 -15.79
CA SER A 372 -24.76 -3.59 -15.99
C SER A 372 -25.82 -3.54 -14.88
N GLN A 373 -25.76 -4.43 -13.87
CA GLN A 373 -26.65 -4.44 -12.71
C GLN A 373 -25.97 -4.39 -11.33
N THR A 374 -24.66 -4.64 -11.17
CA THR A 374 -23.99 -4.63 -9.86
C THR A 374 -22.54 -4.14 -9.93
N ASN A 375 -22.14 -3.21 -9.05
CA ASN A 375 -20.75 -2.72 -8.97
C ASN A 375 -19.77 -3.77 -8.39
N GLU A 376 -20.30 -4.80 -7.73
CA GLU A 376 -19.54 -5.85 -7.04
C GLU A 376 -18.68 -6.68 -7.98
N LEU A 377 -19.21 -7.06 -9.15
CA LEU A 377 -18.47 -7.88 -10.12
C LEU A 377 -17.30 -7.10 -10.71
N TYR A 378 -17.52 -5.82 -11.03
CA TYR A 378 -16.46 -4.94 -11.53
C TYR A 378 -15.35 -4.74 -10.49
N GLN A 379 -15.71 -4.51 -9.22
CA GLN A 379 -14.75 -4.41 -8.12
C GLN A 379 -13.92 -5.69 -7.98
N LEU A 380 -14.58 -6.85 -7.94
CA LEU A 380 -13.92 -8.15 -7.79
C LEU A 380 -12.93 -8.41 -8.91
N ALA A 381 -13.29 -8.12 -10.15
CA ALA A 381 -12.40 -8.42 -11.26
C ALA A 381 -11.35 -7.35 -11.55
N SER A 382 -11.53 -6.10 -11.09
CA SER A 382 -10.41 -5.15 -10.94
C SER A 382 -9.37 -5.67 -9.93
N VAL A 383 -9.82 -6.16 -8.78
CA VAL A 383 -8.95 -6.79 -7.77
C VAL A 383 -8.27 -8.03 -8.33
N ALA A 384 -9.01 -8.91 -9.02
CA ALA A 384 -8.45 -10.11 -9.63
C ALA A 384 -7.40 -9.76 -10.69
N PHE A 385 -7.65 -8.76 -11.54
CA PHE A 385 -6.68 -8.27 -12.52
C PHE A 385 -5.40 -7.78 -11.84
N CYS A 386 -5.53 -6.95 -10.79
CA CYS A 386 -4.39 -6.50 -9.99
C CYS A 386 -3.57 -7.68 -9.45
N LEU A 387 -4.22 -8.66 -8.84
CA LEU A 387 -3.56 -9.82 -8.24
C LEU A 387 -2.90 -10.73 -9.29
N VAL A 388 -3.52 -10.94 -10.45
CA VAL A 388 -2.96 -11.74 -11.54
C VAL A 388 -1.68 -11.08 -12.09
N VAL A 389 -1.69 -9.76 -12.32
CA VAL A 389 -0.51 -9.04 -12.79
C VAL A 389 0.59 -9.01 -11.72
N ALA A 390 0.23 -8.82 -10.45
CA ALA A 390 1.16 -8.91 -9.32
C ALA A 390 1.82 -10.29 -9.24
N TRP A 391 1.02 -11.36 -9.33
CA TRP A 391 1.52 -12.74 -9.31
C TRP A 391 2.40 -13.06 -10.52
N CYS A 392 2.04 -12.57 -11.71
CA CYS A 392 2.88 -12.70 -12.91
C CYS A 392 4.26 -12.03 -12.72
N SER A 393 4.27 -10.83 -12.12
CA SER A 393 5.51 -10.12 -11.77
C SER A 393 6.39 -10.95 -10.82
N ASP A 394 5.82 -11.49 -9.74
CA ASP A 394 6.55 -12.33 -8.79
C ASP A 394 7.12 -13.61 -9.42
N LYS A 395 6.36 -14.27 -10.31
CA LYS A 395 6.85 -15.44 -11.08
C LYS A 395 8.03 -15.13 -11.99
N LEU A 396 8.16 -13.89 -12.45
CA LEU A 396 9.30 -13.45 -13.26
C LEU A 396 10.52 -13.05 -12.39
N GLY A 397 10.43 -13.22 -11.06
CA GLY A 397 11.47 -12.82 -10.12
C GLY A 397 11.53 -11.31 -9.86
N LEU A 398 10.46 -10.59 -10.19
CA LEU A 398 10.25 -9.20 -9.80
C LEU A 398 9.52 -9.16 -8.44
N SER A 399 8.93 -8.02 -8.10
CA SER A 399 8.20 -7.84 -6.85
C SER A 399 6.68 -7.80 -7.10
N LEU A 400 5.90 -8.27 -6.13
CA LEU A 400 4.43 -8.18 -6.15
C LEU A 400 3.98 -6.72 -6.22
N GLU A 401 4.72 -5.87 -5.51
CA GLU A 401 4.58 -4.43 -5.43
C GLU A 401 4.67 -3.77 -6.81
N LEU A 402 5.69 -4.13 -7.58
CA LEU A 402 5.87 -3.62 -8.95
C LEU A 402 4.74 -4.06 -9.88
N GLY A 403 4.33 -5.33 -9.81
CA GLY A 403 3.25 -5.84 -10.65
C GLY A 403 1.91 -5.18 -10.33
N SER A 404 1.62 -4.95 -9.04
CA SER A 404 0.42 -4.23 -8.60
C SER A 404 0.40 -2.77 -9.06
N PHE A 405 1.53 -2.05 -8.93
CA PHE A 405 1.66 -0.70 -9.46
C PHE A 405 1.49 -0.67 -10.98
N ALA A 406 2.14 -1.59 -11.70
CA ALA A 406 2.04 -1.68 -13.15
C ALA A 406 0.59 -1.98 -13.59
N ALA A 407 -0.13 -2.85 -12.90
CA ALA A 407 -1.54 -3.11 -13.15
C ALA A 407 -2.40 -1.83 -13.04
N GLY A 408 -2.12 -1.01 -12.03
CA GLY A 408 -2.79 0.28 -11.84
C GLY A 408 -2.49 1.23 -13.00
N VAL A 409 -1.21 1.34 -13.38
CA VAL A 409 -0.80 2.18 -14.52
C VAL A 409 -1.46 1.71 -15.83
N MET A 410 -1.60 0.40 -16.05
CA MET A 410 -2.28 -0.12 -17.24
C MET A 410 -3.74 0.36 -17.32
N ILE A 411 -4.47 0.30 -16.21
CA ILE A 411 -5.86 0.78 -16.14
C ILE A 411 -5.93 2.31 -16.19
N SER A 412 -4.95 3.02 -15.63
CA SER A 412 -4.88 4.49 -15.61
C SER A 412 -4.89 5.14 -16.99
N THR A 413 -4.48 4.38 -18.02
CA THR A 413 -4.49 4.85 -19.42
C THR A 413 -5.88 4.80 -20.07
N THR A 414 -6.86 4.22 -19.39
CA THR A 414 -8.24 4.10 -19.88
C THR A 414 -9.14 5.15 -19.23
N ASP A 415 -10.26 5.49 -19.88
CA ASP A 415 -11.25 6.45 -19.35
C ASP A 415 -11.95 5.95 -18.06
N LEU A 416 -11.74 4.68 -17.69
CA LEU A 416 -12.37 4.02 -16.54
C LEU A 416 -11.50 4.05 -15.27
N ALA A 417 -10.34 4.71 -15.32
CA ALA A 417 -9.39 4.75 -14.21
C ALA A 417 -10.02 5.28 -12.91
N GLN A 418 -10.78 6.37 -13.00
CA GLN A 418 -11.39 6.99 -11.83
C GLN A 418 -12.52 6.13 -11.23
N HIS A 419 -13.36 5.53 -12.07
CA HIS A 419 -14.37 4.57 -11.63
C HIS A 419 -13.73 3.35 -10.95
N THR A 420 -12.62 2.83 -11.51
CA THR A 420 -11.85 1.74 -10.88
C THR A 420 -11.32 2.14 -9.52
N LEU A 421 -10.75 3.34 -9.40
CA LEU A 421 -10.19 3.85 -8.16
C LEU A 421 -11.26 3.94 -7.06
N GLU A 422 -12.45 4.48 -7.37
CA GLU A 422 -13.57 4.59 -6.43
C GLU A 422 -14.03 3.22 -5.90
N GLN A 423 -14.03 2.19 -6.75
CA GLN A 423 -14.41 0.82 -6.34
C GLN A 423 -13.32 0.13 -5.50
N VAL A 424 -12.04 0.43 -5.77
CA VAL A 424 -10.90 -0.21 -5.09
C VAL A 424 -10.53 0.51 -3.78
N GLU A 425 -10.87 1.79 -3.66
CA GLU A 425 -10.55 2.63 -2.52
C GLU A 425 -10.97 2.04 -1.15
N PRO A 426 -12.18 1.48 -0.95
CA PRO A 426 -12.54 0.84 0.32
C PRO A 426 -11.62 -0.33 0.69
N ILE A 427 -11.28 -1.17 -0.29
CA ILE A 427 -10.39 -2.32 -0.11
C ILE A 427 -8.98 -1.83 0.23
N ARG A 428 -8.48 -0.87 -0.54
CA ARG A 428 -7.19 -0.20 -0.30
C ARG A 428 -7.11 0.35 1.11
N ASN A 429 -8.11 1.11 1.55
CA ASN A 429 -8.10 1.78 2.85
C ASN A 429 -8.09 0.78 4.01
N PHE A 430 -8.88 -0.29 3.90
CA PHE A 430 -8.93 -1.36 4.90
C PHE A 430 -7.58 -2.08 5.02
N PHE A 431 -7.04 -2.57 3.90
CA PHE A 431 -5.78 -3.31 3.94
C PHE A 431 -4.57 -2.40 4.21
N ALA A 432 -4.60 -1.12 3.82
CA ALA A 432 -3.56 -0.16 4.21
C ALA A 432 -3.52 0.03 5.73
N ALA A 433 -4.68 0.11 6.41
CA ALA A 433 -4.73 0.19 7.86
C ALA A 433 -4.13 -1.05 8.53
N LEU A 434 -4.48 -2.25 8.03
CA LEU A 434 -3.87 -3.51 8.47
C LEU A 434 -2.35 -3.52 8.27
N PHE A 435 -1.88 -3.07 7.11
CA PHE A 435 -0.46 -3.00 6.79
C PHE A 435 0.31 -2.06 7.71
N LEU A 436 -0.20 -0.84 7.92
CA LEU A 436 0.40 0.16 8.80
C LEU A 436 0.42 -0.31 10.27
N ALA A 437 -0.66 -0.95 10.73
CA ALA A 437 -0.70 -1.54 12.05
C ALA A 437 0.30 -2.71 12.18
N SER A 438 0.42 -3.56 11.16
CA SER A 438 1.38 -4.66 11.14
C SER A 438 2.83 -4.18 11.21
N ILE A 439 3.20 -3.15 10.44
CA ILE A 439 4.51 -2.51 10.58
C ILE A 439 4.68 -1.91 11.98
N GLY A 440 3.62 -1.30 12.51
CA GLY A 440 3.59 -0.81 13.88
C GLY A 440 4.03 -1.87 14.88
N MET A 441 3.57 -3.11 14.75
CA MET A 441 3.94 -4.21 15.65
C MET A 441 5.43 -4.53 15.66
N LEU A 442 6.16 -4.24 14.57
CA LEU A 442 7.62 -4.38 14.49
C LEU A 442 8.37 -3.30 15.29
N ILE A 443 7.69 -2.22 15.67
CA ILE A 443 8.28 -1.12 16.42
C ILE A 443 8.28 -1.46 17.91
N HIS A 444 9.47 -1.64 18.47
CA HIS A 444 9.64 -1.76 19.92
C HIS A 444 9.49 -0.40 20.60
N VAL A 445 8.44 -0.24 21.41
CA VAL A 445 8.16 0.99 22.17
C VAL A 445 9.33 1.35 23.09
N HIS A 446 9.95 0.33 23.72
CA HIS A 446 11.12 0.51 24.57
C HIS A 446 12.33 1.08 23.82
N PHE A 447 12.55 0.67 22.56
CA PHE A 447 13.61 1.21 21.72
C PHE A 447 13.36 2.70 21.40
N LEU A 448 12.11 3.06 21.08
CA LEU A 448 11.73 4.45 20.84
C LEU A 448 11.98 5.34 22.06
N TRP A 449 11.63 4.85 23.26
CA TRP A 449 11.80 5.62 24.49
C TRP A 449 13.27 5.80 24.86
N ASN A 450 14.06 4.74 24.77
CA ASN A 450 15.48 4.78 25.14
C ASN A 450 16.33 5.60 24.15
N HIS A 451 15.91 5.70 22.89
CA HIS A 451 16.63 6.41 21.83
C HIS A 451 15.86 7.61 21.29
N VAL A 452 14.98 8.20 22.12
CA VAL A 452 14.16 9.35 21.73
C VAL A 452 15.03 10.55 21.35
N ASP A 453 16.18 10.70 21.99
CA ASP A 453 17.19 11.73 21.72
C ASP A 453 17.78 11.59 20.31
N ILE A 454 18.19 10.38 19.93
CA ILE A 454 18.75 10.08 18.61
C ILE A 454 17.67 10.21 17.53
N LEU A 455 16.45 9.71 17.80
CA LEU A 455 15.33 9.81 16.88
C LEU A 455 14.91 11.26 16.64
N LEU A 456 14.82 12.07 17.70
CA LEU A 456 14.49 13.49 17.57
C LEU A 456 15.59 14.25 16.81
N ALA A 457 16.86 13.97 17.12
CA ALA A 457 17.99 14.54 16.39
C ALA A 457 17.95 14.14 14.90
N ALA A 458 17.63 12.88 14.59
CA ALA A 458 17.49 12.40 13.22
C ALA A 458 16.34 13.09 12.48
N VAL A 459 15.17 13.25 13.11
CA VAL A 459 14.02 13.96 12.51
C VAL A 459 14.37 15.42 12.24
N ILE A 460 14.97 16.12 13.20
CA ILE A 460 15.39 17.52 13.01
C ILE A 460 16.40 17.62 11.87
N LEU A 461 17.39 16.71 11.84
CA LEU A 461 18.40 16.67 10.79
C LEU A 461 17.76 16.45 9.41
N VAL A 462 16.84 15.49 9.28
CA VAL A 462 16.11 15.22 8.03
C VAL A 462 15.30 16.43 7.60
N ILE A 463 14.54 17.06 8.50
CA ILE A 463 13.73 18.25 8.19
C ILE A 463 14.63 19.39 7.68
N VAL A 464 15.74 19.65 8.37
CA VAL A 464 16.68 20.73 8.00
C VAL A 464 17.34 20.46 6.65
N ILE A 465 17.91 19.27 6.46
CA ILE A 465 18.57 18.90 5.21
C ILE A 465 17.58 18.91 4.05
N LYS A 466 16.38 18.35 4.23
CA LYS A 466 15.35 18.30 3.18
C LYS A 466 14.83 19.67 2.82
N THR A 467 14.57 20.51 3.81
CA THR A 467 14.22 21.91 3.56
C THR A 467 15.31 22.61 2.75
N LEU A 468 16.59 22.42 3.12
CA LEU A 468 17.71 23.05 2.43
C LEU A 468 17.87 22.56 0.99
N VAL A 469 17.92 21.24 0.77
CA VAL A 469 18.08 20.65 -0.56
C VAL A 469 16.95 21.10 -1.49
N ILE A 470 15.70 21.01 -1.03
CA ILE A 470 14.53 21.38 -1.84
C ILE A 470 14.52 22.89 -2.09
N ALA A 471 14.82 23.73 -1.10
CA ALA A 471 14.90 25.17 -1.29
C ALA A 471 16.00 25.57 -2.30
N VAL A 472 17.16 24.92 -2.26
CA VAL A 472 18.24 25.14 -3.23
C VAL A 472 17.81 24.74 -4.63
N VAL A 473 17.18 23.58 -4.79
CA VAL A 473 16.64 23.11 -6.08
C VAL A 473 15.64 24.12 -6.62
N VAL A 474 14.60 24.46 -5.84
CA VAL A 474 13.54 25.38 -6.26
C VAL A 474 14.09 26.78 -6.60
N LYS A 475 15.08 27.26 -5.83
CA LYS A 475 15.79 28.52 -6.13
C LYS A 475 16.60 28.44 -7.42
N GLY A 476 17.25 27.30 -7.69
CA GLY A 476 17.98 27.05 -8.94
C GLY A 476 17.11 27.15 -10.19
N PHE A 477 15.80 26.91 -10.05
CA PHE A 477 14.81 27.10 -11.11
C PHE A 477 14.25 28.53 -11.21
N GLY A 478 14.84 29.51 -10.51
CA GLY A 478 14.50 30.93 -10.63
C GLY A 478 13.37 31.42 -9.72
N TYR A 479 12.91 30.62 -8.75
CA TYR A 479 11.89 31.05 -7.80
C TYR A 479 12.49 31.92 -6.68
N GLY A 480 11.68 32.86 -6.19
CA GLY A 480 12.08 33.74 -5.08
C GLY A 480 12.36 32.97 -3.79
N ASN A 481 13.29 33.49 -2.97
CA ASN A 481 13.73 32.85 -1.71
C ASN A 481 12.56 32.43 -0.80
N LYS A 482 11.52 33.27 -0.68
CA LYS A 482 10.33 32.99 0.14
C LYS A 482 9.59 31.75 -0.33
N THR A 483 9.37 31.63 -1.64
CA THR A 483 8.73 30.45 -2.24
C THR A 483 9.59 29.21 -2.03
N SER A 484 10.90 29.31 -2.26
CA SER A 484 11.81 28.16 -2.14
C SER A 484 11.83 27.58 -0.72
N VAL A 485 11.89 28.43 0.31
CA VAL A 485 11.84 28.00 1.72
C VAL A 485 10.47 27.40 2.04
N LEU A 486 9.39 28.00 1.56
CA LEU A 486 8.03 27.52 1.82
C LEU A 486 7.77 26.13 1.19
N VAL A 487 8.22 25.92 -0.04
CA VAL A 487 8.18 24.59 -0.71
C VAL A 487 9.07 23.60 0.06
N GLY A 488 10.29 24.00 0.43
CA GLY A 488 11.22 23.15 1.17
C GLY A 488 10.65 22.67 2.50
N MET A 489 10.07 23.57 3.29
CA MET A 489 9.45 23.21 4.57
C MET A 489 8.19 22.35 4.38
N SER A 490 7.40 22.61 3.33
CA SER A 490 6.18 21.84 3.07
C SER A 490 6.46 20.39 2.66
N LEU A 491 7.65 20.11 2.11
CA LEU A 491 8.08 18.78 1.67
C LEU A 491 9.06 18.11 2.64
N ALA A 492 9.37 18.71 3.79
CA ALA A 492 10.47 18.28 4.63
C ALA A 492 10.22 16.97 5.41
N GLN A 493 8.97 16.55 5.56
CA GLN A 493 8.61 15.29 6.20
C GLN A 493 8.84 14.08 5.31
N ILE A 494 9.02 12.92 5.93
CA ILE A 494 9.08 11.62 5.26
C ILE A 494 7.65 11.12 4.99
N GLY A 495 7.41 10.52 3.81
CA GLY A 495 6.10 10.03 3.39
C GLY A 495 5.69 8.67 3.96
N GLU A 496 4.40 8.37 3.93
CA GLU A 496 3.84 7.07 4.36
C GLU A 496 4.36 5.89 3.52
N PHE A 497 4.61 6.10 2.23
CA PHE A 497 5.15 5.08 1.34
C PHE A 497 6.58 4.68 1.71
N SER A 498 7.29 5.48 2.50
CA SER A 498 8.61 5.13 3.02
C SER A 498 8.56 3.91 3.94
N PHE A 499 7.45 3.65 4.63
CA PHE A 499 7.28 2.42 5.42
C PHE A 499 7.26 1.18 4.53
N VAL A 500 6.55 1.28 3.41
CA VAL A 500 6.46 0.20 2.42
C VAL A 500 7.85 -0.08 1.82
N LEU A 501 8.56 0.98 1.40
CA LEU A 501 9.91 0.86 0.86
C LEU A 501 10.89 0.25 1.89
N LEU A 502 10.77 0.65 3.16
CA LEU A 502 11.61 0.15 4.25
C LEU A 502 11.35 -1.33 4.57
N SER A 503 10.08 -1.74 4.65
CA SER A 503 9.71 -3.15 4.80
C SER A 503 10.29 -4.00 3.67
N ARG A 504 10.13 -3.56 2.41
CA ARG A 504 10.68 -4.31 1.26
C ARG A 504 12.21 -4.38 1.26
N ALA A 505 12.89 -3.29 1.62
CA ALA A 505 14.35 -3.28 1.71
C ALA A 505 14.87 -4.22 2.81
N SER A 506 14.13 -4.37 3.92
CA SER A 506 14.44 -5.35 4.96
C SER A 506 14.30 -6.78 4.43
N ASN A 507 13.23 -7.08 3.69
CA ASN A 507 13.03 -8.41 3.08
C ASN A 507 14.12 -8.77 2.05
N LEU A 508 14.74 -7.76 1.42
CA LEU A 508 15.87 -7.91 0.51
C LEU A 508 17.24 -7.88 1.20
N HIS A 509 17.30 -7.88 2.54
CA HIS A 509 18.55 -7.83 3.32
C HIS A 509 19.41 -6.59 2.96
N LEU A 510 18.77 -5.53 2.47
CA LEU A 510 19.43 -4.28 2.10
C LEU A 510 19.66 -3.38 3.32
N VAL A 511 18.71 -3.40 4.27
CA VAL A 511 18.77 -2.68 5.54
C VAL A 511 18.31 -3.61 6.65
N GLU A 512 19.15 -3.81 7.66
CA GLU A 512 18.88 -4.74 8.77
C GLU A 512 19.16 -4.12 10.14
N GLY A 513 18.57 -4.74 11.17
CA GLY A 513 18.88 -4.48 12.57
C GLY A 513 18.63 -3.03 12.98
N LYS A 514 19.63 -2.41 13.62
CA LYS A 514 19.50 -1.07 14.22
C LYS A 514 19.17 0.02 13.21
N LEU A 515 19.66 -0.08 11.98
CA LEU A 515 19.37 0.91 10.94
C LEU A 515 17.90 0.85 10.51
N TYR A 516 17.34 -0.35 10.39
CA TYR A 516 15.92 -0.54 10.10
C TYR A 516 15.05 0.13 11.18
N LEU A 517 15.30 -0.17 12.46
CA LEU A 517 14.54 0.42 13.58
C LEU A 517 14.70 1.95 13.64
N LEU A 518 15.90 2.47 13.37
CA LEU A 518 16.15 3.90 13.35
C LEU A 518 15.37 4.61 12.23
N LEU A 519 15.40 4.08 11.00
CA LEU A 519 14.66 4.66 9.86
C LEU A 519 13.15 4.55 10.07
N LEU A 520 12.69 3.43 10.63
CA LEU A 520 11.29 3.19 10.93
C LEU A 520 10.77 4.19 11.96
N GLY A 521 11.49 4.34 13.09
CA GLY A 521 11.18 5.31 14.13
C GLY A 521 11.27 6.76 13.64
N THR A 522 12.28 7.08 12.83
CA THR A 522 12.44 8.44 12.25
C THR A 522 11.29 8.78 11.31
N THR A 523 10.84 7.83 10.48
CA THR A 523 9.68 8.01 9.59
C THR A 523 8.40 8.23 10.38
N ALA A 524 8.14 7.39 11.40
CA ALA A 524 6.98 7.53 12.27
C ALA A 524 6.97 8.87 13.02
N LEU A 525 8.09 9.24 13.65
CA LEU A 525 8.21 10.49 14.39
C LEU A 525 8.15 11.71 13.46
N SER A 526 8.66 11.62 12.22
CA SER A 526 8.53 12.67 11.21
C SER A 526 7.06 12.95 10.87
N LEU A 527 6.23 11.91 10.72
CA LEU A 527 4.80 12.09 10.43
C LEU A 527 4.05 12.74 11.61
N VAL A 528 4.33 12.29 12.84
CA VAL A 528 3.78 12.90 14.08
C VAL A 528 4.17 14.38 14.18
N THR A 529 5.41 14.72 13.81
CA THR A 529 5.95 16.08 13.91
C THR A 529 5.45 17.00 12.77
N THR A 530 4.88 16.43 11.70
CA THR A 530 4.51 17.21 10.49
C THR A 530 3.51 18.34 10.77
N PRO A 531 2.39 18.12 11.50
CA PRO A 531 1.47 19.22 11.83
C PRO A 531 2.12 20.35 12.63
N LEU A 532 3.10 20.02 13.47
CA LEU A 532 3.86 21.02 14.21
C LEU A 532 4.73 21.83 13.24
N LEU A 533 5.42 21.17 12.31
CA LEU A 533 6.22 21.84 11.28
C LEU A 533 5.38 22.85 10.48
N PHE A 534 4.16 22.49 10.06
CA PHE A 534 3.25 23.40 9.37
C PHE A 534 2.81 24.60 10.22
N LYS A 535 2.65 24.42 11.53
CA LYS A 535 2.40 25.54 12.47
C LYS A 535 3.63 26.46 12.64
N LEU A 536 4.85 25.93 12.48
CA LEU A 536 6.09 26.70 12.56
C LEU A 536 6.39 27.52 11.29
N ILE A 537 5.86 27.14 10.11
CA ILE A 537 6.11 27.83 8.83
C ILE A 537 5.94 29.36 8.92
N PRO A 538 4.82 29.91 9.45
CA PRO A 538 4.65 31.37 9.54
C PRO A 538 5.71 32.05 10.41
N ALA A 539 6.12 31.43 11.51
CA ALA A 539 7.14 31.96 12.40
C ALA A 539 8.51 32.01 11.71
N VAL A 540 8.86 30.96 10.96
CA VAL A 540 10.11 30.92 10.17
C VAL A 540 10.11 31.96 9.07
N VAL A 541 8.97 32.15 8.38
CA VAL A 541 8.84 33.21 7.36
C VAL A 541 9.00 34.60 7.99
N HIS A 542 8.36 34.85 9.14
CA HIS A 542 8.49 36.13 9.85
C HIS A 542 9.93 36.38 10.32
N LEU A 543 10.59 35.36 10.85
CA LEU A 543 12.01 35.43 11.24
C LEU A 543 12.91 35.72 10.03
N GLY A 544 12.64 35.09 8.88
CA GLY A 544 13.38 35.36 7.64
C GLY A 544 13.17 36.77 7.09
N VAL A 545 11.99 37.38 7.29
CA VAL A 545 11.75 38.79 6.98
C VAL A 545 12.57 39.69 7.92
N LEU A 546 12.59 39.37 9.22
CA LEU A 546 13.34 40.13 10.23
C LEU A 546 14.86 40.05 10.00
N LEU A 547 15.37 38.89 9.59
CA LEU A 547 16.76 38.67 9.19
C LEU A 547 17.10 39.22 7.79
N ARG A 548 16.17 39.92 7.12
CA ARG A 548 16.30 40.45 5.74
C ARG A 548 16.66 39.40 4.68
N TRP A 549 16.41 38.12 4.94
CA TRP A 549 16.53 37.05 3.94
C TRP A 549 15.49 37.14 2.83
N PHE A 550 14.37 37.80 3.15
CA PHE A 550 13.32 38.14 2.21
C PHE A 550 13.20 39.67 2.12
N SER A 551 13.03 40.20 0.90
CA SER A 551 12.55 41.57 0.74
C SER A 551 11.22 41.71 1.47
N SER A 552 11.02 42.81 2.18
CA SER A 552 9.72 43.15 2.75
C SER A 552 8.75 43.43 1.60
N ASP A 553 8.07 42.40 1.11
CA ASP A 553 6.92 42.59 0.22
C ASP A 553 5.80 43.19 1.09
N SER A 554 5.79 44.52 1.15
CA SER A 554 4.73 45.35 1.69
C SER A 554 3.48 45.34 0.79
N SER A 555 2.96 44.17 0.41
CA SER A 555 1.86 44.10 -0.58
C SER A 555 1.05 42.78 -0.63
N GLN A 556 0.91 42.03 0.47
CA GLN A 556 -0.12 40.96 0.55
C GLN A 556 -0.89 40.92 1.90
N GLY A 557 -0.96 42.03 2.62
CA GLY A 557 -1.81 42.20 3.80
C GLY A 557 -3.10 43.01 3.58
N GLU A 558 -3.19 43.79 2.50
CA GLU A 558 -4.30 44.76 2.29
C GLU A 558 -5.37 44.35 1.26
N ILE A 559 -5.20 43.24 0.53
CA ILE A 559 -6.17 42.85 -0.52
C ILE A 559 -7.34 42.04 0.06
N GLY A 560 -7.17 41.38 1.22
CA GLY A 560 -8.25 40.66 1.91
C GLY A 560 -9.25 41.58 2.60
N PHE A 561 -8.78 42.64 3.27
CA PHE A 561 -9.66 43.56 4.02
C PHE A 561 -10.36 44.59 3.11
N LYS A 562 -9.71 45.00 2.02
CA LYS A 562 -10.27 45.99 1.09
C LYS A 562 -11.33 45.39 0.16
N GLY A 563 -11.21 44.10 -0.16
CA GLY A 563 -12.22 43.35 -0.94
C GLY A 563 -13.54 43.13 -0.19
N GLU A 564 -13.49 42.88 1.12
CA GLU A 564 -14.68 42.77 1.97
C GLU A 564 -15.31 44.15 2.23
N SER A 565 -14.50 45.19 2.44
CA SER A 565 -14.98 46.58 2.55
C SER A 565 -15.66 47.06 1.25
N LEU A 566 -15.10 46.77 0.08
CA LEU A 566 -15.69 47.12 -1.22
C LEU A 566 -16.95 46.31 -1.54
N ARG A 567 -17.02 45.02 -1.16
CA ARG A 567 -18.27 44.22 -1.28
C ARG A 567 -19.35 44.71 -0.33
N ALA A 568 -19.00 45.11 0.90
CA ALA A 568 -19.95 45.64 1.87
C ALA A 568 -20.51 47.01 1.45
N ASP A 569 -19.67 47.91 0.93
CA ASP A 569 -20.13 49.23 0.43
C ASP A 569 -20.93 49.13 -0.87
N THR A 570 -20.57 48.21 -1.76
CA THR A 570 -21.33 47.95 -3.00
C THR A 570 -22.69 47.31 -2.68
N ALA A 571 -22.74 46.36 -1.74
CA ALA A 571 -23.99 45.79 -1.26
C ALA A 571 -24.89 46.86 -0.61
N LYS A 572 -24.32 47.74 0.24
CA LYS A 572 -25.06 48.88 0.84
C LYS A 572 -25.61 49.86 -0.20
N ARG A 573 -24.84 50.19 -1.24
CA ARG A 573 -25.30 51.07 -2.34
C ARG A 573 -26.42 50.44 -3.16
N ILE A 574 -26.36 49.14 -3.42
CA ILE A 574 -27.42 48.42 -4.16
C ILE A 574 -28.71 48.34 -3.32
N THR A 575 -28.60 48.08 -2.00
CA THR A 575 -29.79 48.09 -1.12
C THR A 575 -30.42 49.48 -1.01
N LEU A 576 -29.62 50.55 -0.94
CA LEU A 576 -30.15 51.92 -0.93
C LEU A 576 -30.78 52.35 -2.25
N MET A 577 -30.28 51.89 -3.40
CA MET A 577 -30.91 52.16 -4.71
C MET A 577 -32.23 51.40 -4.89
N VAL A 578 -32.32 50.15 -4.40
CA VAL A 578 -33.56 49.35 -4.44
C VAL A 578 -34.62 49.91 -3.48
N GLN A 579 -34.22 50.53 -2.37
CA GLN A 579 -35.15 51.14 -1.41
C GLN A 579 -35.59 52.55 -1.81
N GLY A 580 -34.76 53.30 -2.55
CA GLY A 580 -35.13 54.58 -3.16
C GLY A 580 -36.13 54.46 -4.31
N SER A 581 -36.11 53.36 -5.06
CA SER A 581 -37.04 53.11 -6.18
C SER A 581 -38.43 52.61 -5.75
N ARG A 582 -38.65 52.35 -4.45
CA ARG A 582 -39.93 51.84 -3.92
C ARG A 582 -40.78 52.90 -3.22
N ASN A 583 -40.27 54.13 -3.10
CA ASN A 583 -40.93 55.27 -2.45
C ASN A 583 -41.06 56.51 -3.36
N SER A 584 -41.07 56.32 -4.68
CA SER A 584 -41.38 57.37 -5.67
C SER A 584 -42.62 57.01 -6.48
#